data_AF-A0A351X6R3-F1
#
_entry.id   AF-A0A351X6R3-F1
#
_cell.length_a   1.000
_cell.length_b   1.000
_cell.length_c   1.000
_cell.angle_alpha   90.00
_cell.angle_beta   90.00
_cell.angle_gamma   90.00
#
_symmetry.space_group_name_H-M   'P 1'
#
loop_
_entity.id
_entity.type
_entity.pdbx_description
1 polymer ?
#
loop_
_entity_poly.entity_id
_entity_poly.type
_entity_poly.pdbx_seq_one_letter_code
_entity_poly.pdbx_strand_id
1 'polypeptide(L)'
;MRQLWLAVIISTVMAFAGSLLVSIWSAQAYLTQQLERKNGDVANSLALSMTQQDKDPVTIELQVTALFDTGYYQLISVADPFGKVISQRIQDKSDTNVPSWFIKSFPISSKPGLAQVSDGWKQYGTVKVISHTQFAYQALWEQTGKLLLWFFLGGSCVGMLGMLGLRTIGRSLNDVVNQAGAIAERRFITITEPRTPELRALAHAMNGMVERVRQMFNEAAARLEELLRRVNYDQLTGLPNRDYFMAHF
;
A
#
# COMPACT_ATOMS: atom_id res chain seq x y z
N MET A 1 18.03 -4.45 12.18
CA MET A 1 17.34 -3.23 11.67
C MET A 1 16.90 -3.32 10.21
N ARG A 2 17.79 -3.61 9.23
CA ARG A 2 17.39 -3.71 7.80
C ARG A 2 16.26 -4.72 7.53
N GLN A 3 16.29 -5.90 8.16
CA GLN A 3 15.26 -6.93 7.99
C GLN A 3 13.89 -6.55 8.57
N LEU A 4 13.83 -5.87 9.72
CA LEU A 4 12.58 -5.39 10.31
C LEU A 4 11.90 -4.32 9.45
N TRP A 5 12.69 -3.41 8.87
CA TRP A 5 12.17 -2.36 7.99
C TRP A 5 11.64 -2.94 6.66
N LEU A 6 12.32 -3.95 6.10
CA LEU A 6 11.82 -4.68 4.94
C LEU A 6 10.50 -5.38 5.24
N ALA A 7 10.37 -6.01 6.40
CA ALA A 7 9.12 -6.64 6.83
C ALA A 7 7.97 -5.61 6.94
N VAL A 8 8.24 -4.41 7.49
CA VAL A 8 7.24 -3.33 7.59
C VAL A 8 6.85 -2.77 6.22
N ILE A 9 7.81 -2.57 5.30
CA ILE A 9 7.51 -2.14 3.93
C ILE A 9 6.63 -3.19 3.25
N ILE A 10 7.02 -4.47 3.32
CA ILE A 10 6.30 -5.56 2.66
C ILE A 10 4.88 -5.68 3.24
N SER A 11 4.72 -5.65 4.57
CA SER A 11 3.39 -5.73 5.19
C SER A 11 2.51 -4.55 4.83
N THR A 12 3.07 -3.35 4.78
CA THR A 12 2.36 -2.14 4.37
C THR A 12 1.92 -2.24 2.91
N VAL A 13 2.83 -2.59 1.99
CA VAL A 13 2.51 -2.78 0.57
C VAL A 13 1.43 -3.84 0.37
N MET A 14 1.52 -4.96 1.09
CA MET A 14 0.53 -6.04 1.01
C MET A 14 -0.84 -5.61 1.54
N ALA A 15 -0.89 -4.89 2.66
CA ALA A 15 -2.13 -4.34 3.21
C ALA A 15 -2.78 -3.33 2.25
N PHE A 16 -1.99 -2.44 1.66
CA PHE A 16 -2.46 -1.49 0.66
C PHE A 16 -2.96 -2.18 -0.60
N ALA A 17 -2.21 -3.13 -1.15
CA ALA A 17 -2.62 -3.90 -2.33
C ALA A 17 -3.93 -4.64 -2.07
N GLY A 18 -4.07 -5.28 -0.90
CA GLY A 18 -5.31 -5.92 -0.48
C GLY A 18 -6.48 -4.93 -0.40
N SER A 19 -6.28 -3.77 0.21
CA SER A 19 -7.30 -2.72 0.30
C SER A 19 -7.73 -2.20 -1.07
N LEU A 20 -6.78 -1.99 -1.99
CA LEU A 20 -7.05 -1.57 -3.37
C LEU A 20 -7.90 -2.60 -4.11
N LEU A 21 -7.57 -3.89 -4.00
CA LEU A 21 -8.34 -4.97 -4.61
C LEU A 21 -9.76 -5.05 -4.07
N VAL A 22 -9.93 -4.99 -2.75
CA VAL A 22 -11.25 -4.98 -2.10
C VAL A 22 -12.07 -3.77 -2.56
N SER A 23 -11.43 -2.60 -2.69
CA SER A 23 -12.09 -1.38 -3.15
C SER A 23 -12.58 -1.50 -4.60
N ILE A 24 -11.73 -1.98 -5.51
CA ILE A 24 -12.11 -2.18 -6.92
C ILE A 24 -13.25 -3.19 -7.03
N TRP A 25 -13.18 -4.30 -6.28
CA TRP A 25 -14.24 -5.31 -6.29
C TRP A 25 -15.55 -4.76 -5.72
N SER A 26 -15.50 -4.02 -4.60
CA SER A 26 -16.68 -3.37 -4.03
C SER A 26 -17.30 -2.38 -5.01
N ALA A 27 -16.48 -1.57 -5.70
CA ALA A 27 -16.95 -0.63 -6.72
C ALA A 27 -17.59 -1.36 -7.92
N GLN A 28 -16.99 -2.46 -8.38
CA GLN A 28 -17.54 -3.31 -9.44
C GLN A 28 -18.91 -3.88 -9.05
N ALA A 29 -19.04 -4.39 -7.82
CA ALA A 29 -20.29 -4.97 -7.32
C ALA A 29 -21.37 -3.89 -7.21
N TYR A 30 -21.00 -2.72 -6.70
CA TYR A 30 -21.88 -1.56 -6.58
C TYR A 30 -22.41 -1.09 -7.95
N LEU A 31 -21.53 -0.94 -8.94
CA LEU A 31 -21.91 -0.55 -10.30
C LEU A 31 -22.84 -1.58 -10.95
N THR A 32 -22.55 -2.86 -10.77
CA THR A 32 -23.40 -3.96 -11.27
C THR A 32 -24.80 -3.89 -10.68
N GLN A 33 -24.91 -3.72 -9.36
CA GLN A 33 -26.19 -3.64 -8.67
C GLN A 33 -26.97 -2.37 -9.07
N GLN A 34 -26.27 -1.24 -9.27
CA GLN A 34 -26.89 -0.02 -9.77
C GLN A 34 -27.45 -0.19 -11.17
N LEU A 35 -26.71 -0.82 -12.09
CA LEU A 35 -27.18 -1.08 -13.46
C LEU A 35 -28.42 -1.98 -13.44
N GLU A 36 -28.42 -3.04 -12.63
CA GLU A 36 -29.57 -3.93 -12.47
C GLU A 36 -30.81 -3.18 -11.99
N ARG A 37 -30.68 -2.36 -10.93
CA ARG A 37 -31.78 -1.56 -10.41
C ARG A 37 -32.28 -0.55 -11.45
N LYS A 38 -31.37 0.19 -12.08
CA LYS A 38 -31.69 1.17 -13.13
C LYS A 38 -32.42 0.52 -14.31
N ASN A 39 -31.96 -0.65 -14.76
CA ASN A 39 -32.63 -1.39 -15.84
C ASN A 39 -34.05 -1.78 -15.45
N GLY A 40 -34.26 -2.26 -14.20
CA GLY A 40 -35.58 -2.58 -13.68
C GLY A 40 -36.51 -1.37 -13.58
N ASP A 41 -36.02 -0.26 -13.05
CA ASP A 41 -36.80 0.98 -12.90
C ASP A 41 -37.23 1.55 -14.26
N VAL A 42 -36.32 1.53 -15.24
CA VAL A 42 -36.60 1.97 -16.62
C VAL A 42 -37.54 1.01 -17.34
N ALA A 43 -37.37 -0.31 -17.17
CA ALA A 43 -38.30 -1.28 -17.74
C ALA A 43 -39.72 -1.07 -17.17
N ASN A 44 -39.83 -0.87 -15.85
CA ASN A 44 -41.11 -0.64 -15.20
C ASN A 44 -41.77 0.67 -15.64
N SER A 45 -41.01 1.76 -15.74
CA SER A 45 -41.56 3.04 -16.19
C SER A 45 -42.01 3.00 -17.66
N LEU A 46 -41.22 2.36 -18.53
CA LEU A 46 -41.57 2.14 -19.93
C LEU A 46 -42.81 1.25 -20.06
N ALA A 47 -42.87 0.15 -19.32
CA ALA A 47 -44.03 -0.74 -19.33
C ALA A 47 -45.31 -0.08 -18.79
N LEU A 48 -45.19 0.75 -17.76
CA LEU A 48 -46.30 1.55 -17.24
C LEU A 48 -46.79 2.57 -18.27
N SER A 49 -45.87 3.27 -18.96
CA SER A 49 -46.22 4.22 -20.02
C SER A 49 -46.94 3.52 -21.19
N MET A 50 -46.48 2.33 -21.58
CA MET A 50 -47.11 1.52 -22.63
C MET A 50 -48.49 0.99 -22.19
N THR A 51 -48.66 0.68 -20.90
CA THR A 51 -49.95 0.23 -20.34
C THR A 51 -51.02 1.32 -20.41
N GLN A 52 -50.62 2.59 -20.23
CA GLN A 52 -51.52 3.75 -20.20
C GLN A 52 -51.85 4.33 -21.58
N GLN A 53 -51.13 3.94 -22.63
CA GLN A 53 -51.33 4.44 -24.00
C GLN A 53 -52.01 3.41 -24.91
N ASP A 54 -52.42 3.86 -26.09
CA ASP A 54 -52.88 2.97 -27.15
C ASP A 54 -51.76 2.03 -27.60
N LYS A 55 -52.10 0.75 -27.77
CA LYS A 55 -51.15 -0.35 -28.05
C LYS A 55 -50.81 -0.44 -29.54
N ASP A 56 -50.71 0.73 -30.17
CA ASP A 56 -50.32 0.87 -31.57
C ASP A 56 -48.82 0.57 -31.72
N PRO A 57 -48.42 -0.37 -32.61
CA PRO A 57 -47.02 -0.72 -32.81
C PRO A 57 -46.10 0.47 -33.12
N VAL A 58 -46.61 1.50 -33.81
CA VAL A 58 -45.84 2.71 -34.14
C VAL A 58 -45.54 3.51 -32.87
N THR A 59 -46.51 3.65 -31.97
CA THR A 59 -46.34 4.35 -30.69
C THR A 59 -45.34 3.63 -29.79
N ILE A 60 -45.39 2.30 -29.73
CA ILE A 60 -44.42 1.47 -29.00
C ILE A 60 -43.01 1.66 -29.57
N GLU A 61 -42.88 1.59 -30.90
CA GLU A 61 -41.59 1.77 -31.57
C GLU A 61 -41.00 3.18 -31.34
N LEU A 62 -41.83 4.22 -31.33
CA LEU A 62 -41.42 5.59 -31.03
C LEU A 62 -40.86 5.71 -29.61
N GLN A 63 -41.54 5.14 -28.60
CA GLN A 63 -41.05 5.15 -27.21
C GLN A 63 -39.73 4.40 -27.07
N VAL A 64 -39.63 3.20 -27.67
CA VAL A 64 -38.41 2.39 -27.66
C VAL A 64 -37.26 3.15 -28.34
N THR A 65 -37.52 3.78 -29.48
CA THR A 65 -36.52 4.54 -30.23
C THR A 65 -36.08 5.78 -29.45
N ALA A 66 -37.01 6.57 -28.92
CA ALA A 66 -36.70 7.77 -28.13
C ALA A 66 -35.83 7.45 -26.90
N LEU A 67 -36.10 6.34 -26.21
CA LEU A 67 -35.29 5.90 -25.08
C LEU A 67 -33.93 5.35 -25.52
N PHE A 68 -33.87 4.63 -26.64
CA PHE A 68 -32.63 4.09 -27.18
C PHE A 68 -31.68 5.19 -27.68
N ASP A 69 -32.22 6.23 -28.30
CA ASP A 69 -31.48 7.40 -28.83
C ASP A 69 -30.77 8.21 -27.73
N THR A 70 -31.08 7.95 -26.45
CA THR A 70 -30.29 8.48 -25.32
C THR A 70 -28.85 7.95 -25.27
N GLY A 71 -28.57 6.83 -25.94
CA GLY A 71 -27.22 6.21 -26.03
C GLY A 71 -26.77 5.45 -24.79
N TYR A 72 -27.61 5.29 -23.77
CA TYR A 72 -27.24 4.61 -22.52
C TYR A 72 -27.52 3.11 -22.52
N TYR A 73 -28.24 2.59 -23.52
CA TYR A 73 -28.79 1.22 -23.52
C TYR A 73 -28.25 0.38 -24.66
N GLN A 74 -27.79 -0.82 -24.31
CA GLN A 74 -27.32 -1.82 -25.26
C GLN A 74 -28.48 -2.52 -25.98
N LEU A 75 -29.57 -2.78 -25.26
CA LEU A 75 -30.75 -3.45 -25.79
C LEU A 75 -32.00 -2.86 -25.14
N ILE A 76 -32.98 -2.51 -25.97
CA ILE A 76 -34.36 -2.31 -25.55
C ILE A 76 -35.22 -3.15 -26.48
N SER A 77 -35.99 -4.08 -25.92
CA SER A 77 -36.89 -4.94 -26.70
C SER A 77 -38.24 -5.10 -26.03
N VAL A 78 -39.29 -5.10 -26.83
CA VAL A 78 -40.66 -5.41 -26.42
C VAL A 78 -41.06 -6.67 -27.14
N ALA A 79 -41.48 -7.69 -26.39
CA ALA A 79 -41.98 -8.95 -26.92
C ALA A 79 -43.43 -9.19 -26.47
N ASP A 80 -44.20 -9.87 -27.30
CA ASP A 80 -45.53 -10.35 -26.93
C ASP A 80 -45.43 -11.50 -25.90
N PRO A 81 -46.56 -11.97 -25.32
CA PRO A 81 -46.56 -13.06 -24.35
C PRO A 81 -46.14 -14.41 -24.94
N PHE A 82 -46.11 -14.53 -26.27
CA PHE A 82 -45.66 -15.72 -27.01
C PHE A 82 -44.16 -15.65 -27.37
N GLY A 83 -43.47 -14.57 -27.00
CA GLY A 83 -42.04 -14.35 -27.26
C GLY A 83 -41.73 -13.76 -28.63
N LYS A 84 -42.73 -13.36 -29.42
CA LYS A 84 -42.53 -12.65 -30.69
C LYS A 84 -42.14 -11.21 -30.42
N VAL A 85 -41.02 -10.78 -30.98
CA VAL A 85 -40.53 -9.40 -30.85
C VAL A 85 -41.47 -8.45 -31.60
N ILE A 86 -41.99 -7.45 -30.89
CA ILE A 86 -42.83 -6.37 -31.43
C ILE A 86 -41.94 -5.20 -31.88
N SER A 87 -40.97 -4.82 -31.05
CA SER A 87 -39.98 -3.78 -31.36
C SER A 87 -38.66 -4.07 -30.66
N GLN A 88 -37.55 -3.82 -31.35
CA GLN A 88 -36.21 -4.05 -30.82
C GLN A 88 -35.22 -3.01 -31.33
N ARG A 89 -34.36 -2.54 -30.43
CA ARG A 89 -33.15 -1.77 -30.72
C ARG A 89 -31.99 -2.40 -29.99
N ILE A 90 -30.89 -2.65 -30.72
CA ILE A 90 -29.68 -3.27 -30.21
C ILE A 90 -28.45 -2.53 -30.71
N GLN A 91 -27.44 -2.38 -29.86
CA GLN A 91 -26.12 -1.88 -30.20
C GLN A 91 -25.06 -2.91 -29.84
N ASP A 92 -24.47 -3.54 -30.86
CA ASP A 92 -23.54 -4.68 -30.67
C ASP A 92 -22.12 -4.28 -30.27
N LYS A 93 -21.65 -3.09 -30.67
CA LYS A 93 -20.28 -2.65 -30.41
C LYS A 93 -20.24 -1.25 -29.84
N SER A 94 -19.52 -1.13 -28.73
CA SER A 94 -19.16 0.14 -28.11
C SER A 94 -17.63 0.22 -28.07
N ASP A 95 -17.06 1.24 -28.69
CA ASP A 95 -15.64 1.54 -28.58
C ASP A 95 -15.36 1.99 -27.15
N THR A 96 -14.61 1.19 -26.40
CA THR A 96 -14.27 1.50 -25.01
C THR A 96 -12.78 1.85 -24.93
N ASN A 97 -12.45 2.98 -24.29
CA ASN A 97 -11.07 3.40 -24.02
C ASN A 97 -10.37 2.61 -22.88
N VAL A 98 -10.99 1.55 -22.39
CA VAL A 98 -10.51 0.75 -21.25
C VAL A 98 -9.76 -0.48 -21.76
N PRO A 99 -8.55 -0.77 -21.24
CA PRO A 99 -7.78 -1.94 -21.66
C PRO A 99 -8.54 -3.26 -21.47
N SER A 100 -8.40 -4.17 -22.44
CA SER A 100 -9.10 -5.45 -22.45
C SER A 100 -8.74 -6.37 -21.28
N TRP A 101 -7.50 -6.29 -20.76
CA TRP A 101 -7.08 -7.06 -19.58
C TRP A 101 -7.88 -6.66 -18.33
N PHE A 102 -8.22 -5.37 -18.18
CA PHE A 102 -8.94 -4.87 -17.01
C PHE A 102 -10.40 -5.34 -17.03
N ILE A 103 -11.02 -5.29 -18.21
CA ILE A 103 -12.37 -5.80 -18.46
C ILE A 103 -12.45 -7.30 -18.13
N LYS A 104 -11.44 -8.08 -18.52
CA LYS A 104 -11.38 -9.53 -18.23
C LYS A 104 -11.21 -9.83 -16.74
N SER A 105 -10.43 -9.02 -16.02
CA SER A 105 -10.21 -9.21 -14.58
C SER A 105 -11.42 -8.84 -13.73
N PHE A 106 -12.21 -7.85 -14.14
CA PHE A 106 -13.36 -7.34 -13.39
C PHE A 106 -14.63 -7.30 -14.25
N PRO A 107 -15.20 -8.46 -14.62
CA PRO A 107 -16.36 -8.51 -15.51
C PRO A 107 -17.58 -7.85 -14.85
N ILE A 108 -18.06 -6.74 -15.43
CA ILE A 108 -19.33 -6.09 -15.11
C ILE A 108 -20.40 -6.68 -16.02
N SER A 109 -21.39 -7.35 -15.43
CA SER A 109 -22.54 -7.91 -16.17
C SER A 109 -23.79 -7.07 -15.93
N SER A 110 -24.29 -6.41 -16.97
CA SER A 110 -25.57 -5.66 -16.91
C SER A 110 -26.71 -6.67 -17.05
N LYS A 111 -27.32 -7.05 -15.92
CA LYS A 111 -28.49 -7.92 -15.95
C LYS A 111 -29.69 -7.21 -16.58
N PRO A 112 -30.49 -7.91 -17.40
CA PRO A 112 -31.67 -7.32 -18.01
C PRO A 112 -32.72 -6.96 -16.96
N GLY A 113 -33.24 -5.73 -17.05
CA GLY A 113 -34.47 -5.34 -16.37
C GLY A 113 -35.66 -5.83 -17.16
N LEU A 114 -36.63 -6.45 -16.49
CA LEU A 114 -37.83 -7.01 -17.10
C LEU A 114 -39.07 -6.38 -16.46
N ALA A 115 -40.04 -5.99 -17.29
CA ALA A 115 -41.32 -5.48 -16.83
C ALA A 115 -42.44 -5.92 -17.76
N GLN A 116 -43.62 -6.23 -17.18
CA GLN A 116 -44.79 -6.66 -17.94
C GLN A 116 -45.63 -5.46 -18.35
N VAL A 117 -46.07 -5.48 -19.62
CA VAL A 117 -47.04 -4.50 -20.15
C VAL A 117 -48.42 -5.13 -20.08
N SER A 118 -49.38 -4.41 -19.50
CA SER A 118 -50.76 -4.87 -19.39
C SER A 118 -51.69 -4.10 -20.33
N ASP A 119 -52.75 -4.75 -20.77
CA ASP A 119 -53.88 -4.13 -21.45
C ASP A 119 -55.16 -4.53 -20.71
N GLY A 120 -55.58 -3.67 -19.77
CA GLY A 120 -56.61 -4.01 -18.78
C GLY A 120 -56.17 -5.20 -17.92
N TRP A 121 -56.91 -6.31 -18.02
CA TRP A 121 -56.65 -7.56 -17.28
C TRP A 121 -55.75 -8.54 -18.01
N LYS A 122 -55.37 -8.27 -19.27
CA LYS A 122 -54.57 -9.16 -20.09
C LYS A 122 -53.13 -8.67 -20.15
N GLN A 123 -52.18 -9.59 -20.15
CA GLN A 123 -50.78 -9.27 -20.43
C GLN A 123 -50.64 -8.98 -21.94
N TYR A 124 -50.19 -7.78 -22.28
CA TYR A 124 -49.89 -7.38 -23.65
C TYR A 124 -48.50 -7.82 -24.10
N GLY A 125 -47.52 -7.79 -23.19
CA GLY A 125 -46.15 -8.14 -23.52
C GLY A 125 -45.16 -8.00 -22.38
N THR A 126 -43.86 -8.05 -22.69
CA THR A 126 -42.76 -7.86 -21.75
C THR A 126 -41.71 -6.94 -22.36
N VAL A 127 -41.35 -5.91 -21.61
CA VAL A 127 -40.26 -4.99 -21.90
C VAL A 127 -38.98 -5.53 -21.27
N LYS A 128 -37.91 -5.54 -22.05
CA LYS A 128 -36.56 -5.90 -21.61
C LYS A 128 -35.59 -4.76 -21.90
N VAL A 129 -34.88 -4.31 -20.87
CA VAL A 129 -33.91 -3.20 -20.95
C VAL A 129 -32.56 -3.67 -20.45
N ILE A 130 -31.50 -3.41 -21.21
CA ILE A 130 -30.11 -3.66 -20.83
C ILE A 130 -29.30 -2.37 -21.03
N SER A 131 -28.80 -1.79 -19.95
CA SER A 131 -27.86 -0.65 -20.01
C SER A 131 -26.49 -1.06 -20.54
N HIS A 132 -25.83 -0.16 -21.27
CA HIS A 132 -24.42 -0.32 -21.66
C HIS A 132 -23.49 -0.36 -20.44
N THR A 133 -22.55 -1.30 -20.47
CA THR A 133 -21.52 -1.46 -19.41
C THR A 133 -20.30 -0.55 -19.62
N GLN A 134 -20.15 0.10 -20.78
CA GLN A 134 -18.99 0.93 -21.12
C GLN A 134 -18.74 2.04 -20.09
N PHE A 135 -19.80 2.73 -19.67
CA PHE A 135 -19.72 3.83 -18.70
C PHE A 135 -19.26 3.31 -17.33
N ALA A 136 -19.71 2.11 -16.95
CA ALA A 136 -19.31 1.48 -15.70
C ALA A 136 -17.83 1.08 -15.73
N TYR A 137 -17.33 0.53 -16.85
CA TYR A 137 -15.91 0.22 -17.01
C TYR A 137 -15.04 1.48 -17.00
N GLN A 138 -15.45 2.54 -17.69
CA GLN A 138 -14.70 3.80 -17.71
C GLN A 138 -14.63 4.43 -16.32
N ALA A 139 -15.76 4.49 -15.60
CA ALA A 139 -15.80 4.98 -14.23
C ALA A 139 -14.90 4.16 -13.29
N LEU A 140 -14.94 2.83 -13.41
CA LEU A 140 -14.10 1.93 -12.61
C LEU A 140 -12.61 2.13 -12.92
N TRP A 141 -12.26 2.31 -14.20
CA TRP A 141 -10.89 2.57 -14.65
C TRP A 141 -10.35 3.90 -14.11
N GLU A 142 -11.13 4.98 -14.22
CA GLU A 142 -10.74 6.30 -13.69
C GLU A 142 -10.58 6.28 -12.17
N GLN A 143 -11.48 5.61 -11.44
CA GLN A 143 -11.35 5.46 -10.00
C GLN A 143 -10.10 4.66 -9.61
N THR A 144 -9.83 3.57 -10.32
CA THR A 144 -8.63 2.75 -10.11
C THR A 144 -7.36 3.58 -10.34
N GLY A 145 -7.32 4.37 -11.43
CA GLY A 145 -6.21 5.26 -11.72
C GLY A 145 -5.98 6.32 -10.64
N LYS A 146 -7.05 6.93 -10.12
CA LYS A 146 -6.96 7.89 -9.00
C LYS A 146 -6.42 7.26 -7.73
N LEU A 147 -6.89 6.06 -7.38
CA LEU A 147 -6.40 5.33 -6.21
C LEU A 147 -4.92 4.97 -6.34
N LEU A 148 -4.49 4.49 -7.51
CA LEU A 148 -3.08 4.21 -7.80
C LEU A 148 -2.21 5.47 -7.70
N LEU A 149 -2.70 6.61 -8.19
CA LEU A 149 -1.97 7.88 -8.10
C LEU A 149 -1.79 8.33 -6.64
N TRP A 150 -2.85 8.28 -5.83
CA TRP A 150 -2.77 8.57 -4.39
C TRP A 150 -1.86 7.60 -3.65
N PHE A 151 -1.90 6.32 -4.02
CA PHE A 151 -1.01 5.31 -3.46
C PHE A 151 0.46 5.62 -3.79
N PHE A 152 0.76 6.02 -5.03
CA PHE A 152 2.12 6.38 -5.43
C PHE A 152 2.62 7.64 -4.72
N LEU A 153 1.78 8.67 -4.60
CA LEU A 153 2.11 9.88 -3.87
C LEU A 153 2.33 9.62 -2.37
N GLY A 154 1.39 8.92 -1.72
CA GLY A 154 1.48 8.57 -0.31
C GLY A 154 2.67 7.66 -0.01
N GLY A 155 2.86 6.63 -0.84
CA GLY A 155 3.99 5.70 -0.76
C GLY A 155 5.33 6.39 -0.97
N SER A 156 5.42 7.33 -1.91
CA SER A 156 6.64 8.12 -2.15
C SER A 156 6.95 9.03 -0.96
N CYS A 157 5.94 9.72 -0.39
CA CYS A 157 6.11 10.54 0.81
C CYS A 157 6.60 9.71 2.00
N VAL A 158 5.96 8.58 2.29
CA VAL A 158 6.37 7.67 3.39
C VAL A 158 7.74 7.07 3.12
N GLY A 159 8.01 6.67 1.88
CA GLY A 159 9.31 6.14 1.45
C GLY A 159 10.44 7.16 1.60
N MET A 160 10.19 8.42 1.25
CA MET A 160 11.17 9.50 1.38
C MET A 160 11.46 9.81 2.86
N LEU A 161 10.42 9.89 3.70
CA LEU A 161 10.57 10.03 5.16
C LEU A 161 11.33 8.83 5.75
N GLY A 162 11.00 7.63 5.31
CA GLY A 162 11.70 6.40 5.69
C GLY A 162 13.18 6.42 5.32
N MET A 163 13.50 6.84 4.10
CA MET A 163 14.88 6.93 3.61
C MET A 163 15.70 7.97 4.38
N LEU A 164 15.10 9.11 4.71
CA LEU A 164 15.75 10.11 5.57
C LEU A 164 16.02 9.55 6.96
N GLY A 165 15.04 8.87 7.58
CA GLY A 165 15.22 8.19 8.87
C GLY A 165 16.30 7.10 8.85
N LEU A 166 16.38 6.32 7.77
CA LEU A 166 17.41 5.29 7.61
C LEU A 166 18.81 5.90 7.48
N ARG A 167 18.94 7.03 6.78
CA ARG A 167 20.23 7.73 6.67
C ARG A 167 20.71 8.26 8.01
N THR A 168 19.83 8.79 8.86
CA THR A 168 20.21 9.23 10.21
C THR A 168 20.65 8.06 11.07
N ILE A 169 19.89 6.96 11.12
CA ILE A 169 20.27 5.77 11.89
C ILE A 169 21.55 5.14 11.36
N GLY A 170 21.70 5.05 10.04
CA GLY A 170 22.88 4.47 9.39
C GLY A 170 24.15 5.28 9.64
N ARG A 171 24.06 6.62 9.64
CA ARG A 171 25.17 7.49 10.04
C ARG A 171 25.58 7.23 11.49
N SER A 172 24.63 7.24 12.42
CA SER A 172 24.91 6.98 13.84
C SER A 172 25.53 5.60 14.09
N LEU A 173 25.13 4.58 13.31
CA LEU A 173 25.76 3.25 13.41
C LEU A 173 27.21 3.27 12.91
N ASN A 174 27.47 3.99 11.82
CA ASN A 174 28.81 4.13 11.25
C ASN A 174 29.74 4.91 12.19
N ASP A 175 29.22 5.92 12.87
CA ASP A 175 29.98 6.69 13.88
C ASP A 175 30.40 5.80 15.06
N VAL A 176 29.51 4.92 15.53
CA VAL A 176 29.82 3.94 16.59
C VAL A 176 30.84 2.90 16.13
N VAL A 177 30.75 2.43 14.88
CA VAL A 177 31.71 1.46 14.29
C VAL A 177 33.10 2.09 14.10
N ASN A 178 33.16 3.32 13.58
CA ASN A 178 34.41 4.07 13.45
C ASN A 178 35.07 4.29 14.82
N GLN A 179 34.27 4.52 15.85
CA GLN A 179 34.78 4.69 17.19
C GLN A 179 35.30 3.39 17.82
N ALA A 180 34.63 2.27 17.58
CA ALA A 180 35.16 0.95 17.95
C ALA A 180 36.48 0.64 17.24
N GLY A 181 36.63 1.03 15.96
CA GLY A 181 37.88 0.94 15.22
C GLY A 181 39.01 1.79 15.81
N ALA A 182 38.70 3.01 16.27
CA ALA A 182 39.70 3.88 16.90
C ALA A 182 40.20 3.36 18.27
N ILE A 183 39.34 2.62 19.00
CA ILE A 183 39.72 1.92 20.24
C ILE A 183 40.71 0.78 19.96
N ALA A 184 40.58 0.07 18.83
CA ALA A 184 41.52 -0.99 18.43
C ALA A 184 42.94 -0.46 18.16
N GLU A 185 43.08 0.84 17.87
CA GLU A 185 44.37 1.51 17.63
C GLU A 185 44.96 2.18 18.88
N ARG A 186 44.51 1.79 20.10
CA ARG A 186 44.93 2.38 21.39
C ARG A 186 44.65 3.88 21.54
N ARG A 187 43.70 4.41 20.77
CA ARG A 187 43.20 5.78 20.98
C ARG A 187 41.96 5.69 21.87
N PHE A 188 42.13 5.96 23.16
CA PHE A 188 41.04 6.00 24.16
C PHE A 188 40.11 7.20 23.90
N ILE A 189 39.24 7.10 22.89
CA ILE A 189 38.33 8.17 22.47
C ILE A 189 36.91 7.82 22.96
N THR A 190 36.28 8.71 23.72
CA THR A 190 34.90 8.59 24.23
C THR A 190 33.87 9.06 23.20
N ILE A 191 32.73 8.35 23.07
CA ILE A 191 31.69 8.66 22.06
C ILE A 191 30.72 9.68 22.66
N THR A 192 30.32 10.72 21.91
CA THR A 192 29.20 11.59 22.29
C THR A 192 27.89 10.79 22.27
N GLU A 193 27.14 10.81 23.38
CA GLU A 193 25.93 10.00 23.53
C GLU A 193 24.84 10.34 22.48
N PRO A 194 24.38 9.36 21.67
CA PRO A 194 23.36 9.60 20.66
C PRO A 194 21.97 9.88 21.26
N ARG A 195 21.07 10.44 20.43
CA ARG A 195 19.74 10.88 20.86
C ARG A 195 18.76 9.74 21.16
N THR A 196 18.95 8.55 20.60
CA THR A 196 18.06 7.40 20.82
C THR A 196 18.36 6.69 22.15
N PRO A 197 17.33 6.32 22.94
CA PRO A 197 17.52 5.82 24.30
C PRO A 197 18.31 4.49 24.34
N GLU A 198 18.10 3.61 23.35
CA GLU A 198 18.78 2.31 23.28
C GLU A 198 20.27 2.48 22.96
N LEU A 199 20.61 3.37 22.02
CA LEU A 199 22.01 3.64 21.67
C LEU A 199 22.72 4.47 22.74
N ARG A 200 21.99 5.32 23.48
CA ARG A 200 22.52 6.05 24.64
C ARG A 200 22.94 5.10 25.75
N ALA A 201 22.08 4.15 26.12
CA ALA A 201 22.39 3.15 27.15
C ALA A 201 23.65 2.34 26.78
N LEU A 202 23.78 1.95 25.51
CA LEU A 202 24.95 1.24 25.01
C LEU A 202 26.22 2.10 25.02
N ALA A 203 26.16 3.33 24.49
CA ALA A 203 27.28 4.25 24.47
C ALA A 203 27.77 4.58 25.89
N HIS A 204 26.85 4.78 26.84
CA HIS A 204 27.15 5.01 28.24
C HIS A 204 27.88 3.82 28.89
N ALA A 205 27.40 2.60 28.66
CA ALA A 205 28.04 1.39 29.17
C ALA A 205 29.45 1.16 28.58
N MET A 206 29.64 1.44 27.29
CA MET A 206 30.95 1.33 26.63
C MET A 206 31.93 2.38 27.13
N ASN A 207 31.50 3.64 27.29
CA ASN A 207 32.34 4.70 27.86
C ASN A 207 32.80 4.34 29.29
N GLY A 208 31.91 3.80 30.13
CA GLY A 208 32.27 3.33 31.47
C GLY A 208 33.24 2.13 31.47
N MET A 209 33.22 1.28 30.44
CA MET A 209 34.18 0.19 30.29
C MET A 209 35.57 0.72 29.90
N VAL A 210 35.65 1.69 28.98
CA VAL A 210 36.90 2.35 28.59
C VAL A 210 37.60 2.96 29.81
N GLU A 211 36.83 3.63 30.68
CA GLU A 211 37.38 4.25 31.89
C GLU A 211 37.91 3.22 32.89
N ARG A 212 37.16 2.11 33.11
CA ARG A 212 37.62 1.02 33.98
C ARG A 212 38.88 0.35 33.48
N VAL A 213 38.98 0.10 32.17
CA VAL A 213 40.19 -0.48 31.56
C VAL A 213 41.38 0.47 31.72
N ARG A 214 41.17 1.78 31.55
CA ARG A 214 42.20 2.80 31.77
C ARG A 214 42.70 2.79 33.22
N GLN A 215 41.80 2.70 34.19
CA GLN A 215 42.15 2.60 35.61
C GLN A 215 42.97 1.33 35.91
N MET A 216 42.54 0.17 35.40
CA MET A 216 43.28 -1.09 35.59
C MET A 216 44.69 -1.04 35.00
N PHE A 217 44.88 -0.43 33.83
CA PHE A 217 46.23 -0.26 33.26
C PHE A 217 47.12 0.63 34.11
N ASN A 218 46.58 1.74 34.64
CA ASN A 218 47.33 2.62 35.51
C ASN A 218 47.74 1.92 36.82
N GLU A 219 46.83 1.13 37.41
CA GLU A 219 47.14 0.33 38.60
C GLU A 219 48.17 -0.76 38.33
N ALA A 220 48.08 -1.44 37.19
CA ALA A 220 49.05 -2.47 36.80
C ALA A 220 50.44 -1.86 36.55
N ALA A 221 50.51 -0.69 35.90
CA ALA A 221 51.76 0.04 35.70
C ALA A 221 52.40 0.46 37.05
N ALA A 222 51.60 1.01 37.97
CA ALA A 222 52.08 1.40 39.29
C ALA A 222 52.60 0.22 40.11
N ARG A 223 51.92 -0.94 40.07
CA ARG A 223 52.39 -2.17 40.74
C ARG A 223 53.67 -2.71 40.13
N LEU A 224 53.81 -2.65 38.81
CA LEU A 224 55.04 -3.08 38.13
C LEU A 224 56.22 -2.18 38.52
N GLU A 225 56.00 -0.87 38.59
CA GLU A 225 57.00 0.10 39.02
C GLU A 225 57.43 -0.12 40.48
N GLU A 226 56.48 -0.45 41.37
CA GLU A 226 56.77 -0.80 42.75
C GLU A 226 57.58 -2.11 42.87
N LEU A 227 57.24 -3.14 42.09
CA LEU A 227 57.98 -4.40 42.06
C LEU A 227 59.39 -4.23 41.51
N LEU A 228 59.55 -3.48 40.41
CA LEU A 228 60.86 -3.14 39.87
C LEU A 228 61.70 -2.40 40.91
N ARG A 229 61.11 -1.45 41.65
CA ARG A 229 61.81 -0.74 42.71
C ARG A 229 62.24 -1.67 43.85
N ARG A 230 61.41 -2.63 44.25
CA ARG A 230 61.74 -3.62 45.30
C ARG A 230 62.80 -4.65 44.87
N VAL A 231 62.88 -4.98 43.59
CA VAL A 231 63.85 -5.94 43.04
C VAL A 231 65.20 -5.26 42.76
N ASN A 232 65.16 -4.01 42.29
CA ASN A 232 66.36 -3.29 41.85
C ASN A 232 67.00 -2.44 42.95
N TYR A 233 66.33 -2.16 44.06
CA TYR A 233 66.86 -1.34 45.16
C TYR A 233 66.74 -2.06 46.51
N ASP A 234 67.82 -2.02 47.29
CA ASP A 234 67.87 -2.61 48.62
C ASP A 234 66.99 -1.80 49.60
N GLN A 235 66.11 -2.49 50.34
CA GLN A 235 65.13 -1.87 51.24
C GLN A 235 65.76 -1.21 52.48
N LEU A 236 66.99 -1.61 52.89
CA LEU A 236 67.66 -1.04 54.06
C LEU A 236 68.52 0.19 53.72
N THR A 237 69.00 0.33 52.48
CA THR A 237 69.95 1.39 52.10
C THR A 237 69.45 2.27 50.96
N GLY A 238 68.41 1.86 50.22
CA GLY A 238 67.86 2.60 49.08
C GLY A 238 68.78 2.65 47.86
N LEU A 239 69.91 1.93 47.89
CA LEU A 239 70.89 1.88 46.81
C LEU A 239 70.56 0.76 45.81
N PRO A 240 70.98 0.89 44.53
CA PRO A 240 70.73 -0.13 43.52
C PRO A 240 71.43 -1.45 43.85
N ASN A 241 70.72 -2.56 43.64
CA ASN A 241 71.25 -3.92 43.69
C ASN A 241 72.45 -4.06 42.73
N ARG A 242 73.48 -4.81 43.16
CA ARG A 242 74.66 -5.16 42.36
C ARG A 242 74.32 -5.66 40.94
N ASP A 243 73.30 -6.48 40.78
CA ASP A 243 72.89 -7.03 39.48
C ASP A 243 72.29 -5.94 38.57
N TYR A 244 71.56 -4.97 39.15
CA TYR A 244 71.02 -3.83 38.43
C TYR A 244 72.13 -2.83 38.06
N PHE A 245 73.07 -2.58 38.97
CA PHE A 245 74.22 -1.71 38.74
C PHE A 245 75.12 -2.24 37.62
N MET A 246 75.47 -3.53 37.64
CA MET A 246 76.33 -4.17 36.62
C MET A 246 75.68 -4.30 35.24
N ALA A 247 74.36 -4.21 35.14
CA ALA A 247 73.63 -4.32 33.88
C ALA A 247 73.38 -2.96 33.19
N HIS A 248 73.40 -1.86 33.95
CA HIS A 248 73.08 -0.51 33.45
C HIS A 248 74.26 0.49 33.53
N PHE A 249 75.37 0.11 34.17
CA PHE A 249 76.63 0.86 34.24
C PHE A 249 77.81 -0.08 33.99
#